data_AF-A0AAV2NLX0-F1
#
_entry.id   AF-A0AAV2NLX0-F1
#
_cell.length_a   1.000
_cell.length_b   1.000
_cell.length_c   1.000
_cell.angle_alpha   90.00
_cell.angle_beta   90.00
_cell.angle_gamma   90.00
#
_symmetry.space_group_name_H-M   'P 1'
#
loop_
_entity.id
_entity.type
_entity.pdbx_description
1 polymer ?
#
loop_
_entity_poly.entity_id
_entity_poly.type
_entity_poly.pdbx_seq_one_letter_code
_entity_poly.pdbx_strand_id
1 'polypeptide(L)'
;MGILRQLLFGKYLLITNTVSCGLMMAAGDVIQQRSEYWKKYSHKYFPTSVIAASPEDEETTAIISSTSMYGHDYARTRNMTVVGLIQGPFHHWFYTILDRVLPGRSAKLIVKKTLLDQSIASPTCLAIFFVGLGILEHCKSEEICKELKLKLKIRWIKGCLLLDV
;
A
#
# COMPACT_ATOMS: atom_id res chain seq x y z
N MET A 1 -4.80 -7.91 37.66
CA MET A 1 -3.63 -7.86 36.75
C MET A 1 -3.96 -7.29 35.35
N GLY A 2 -4.71 -6.18 35.24
CA GLY A 2 -5.20 -5.70 33.93
C GLY A 2 -4.42 -4.55 33.30
N ILE A 3 -3.95 -3.60 34.12
CA ILE A 3 -3.52 -2.27 33.64
C ILE A 3 -2.03 -2.29 33.23
N LEU A 4 -1.18 -3.05 33.93
CA LEU A 4 0.25 -3.18 33.62
C LEU A 4 0.50 -3.93 32.29
N ARG A 5 -0.37 -4.90 31.93
CA ARG A 5 -0.34 -5.60 30.63
C ARG A 5 -0.84 -4.70 29.49
N GLN A 6 -1.80 -3.81 29.74
CA GLN A 6 -2.27 -2.84 28.75
C GLN A 6 -1.24 -1.74 28.45
N LEU A 7 -0.40 -1.36 29.42
CA LEU A 7 0.71 -0.42 29.23
C LEU A 7 1.97 -1.07 28.65
N LEU A 8 2.32 -2.28 29.10
CA LEU A 8 3.46 -3.06 28.59
C LEU A 8 3.21 -3.69 27.21
N PHE A 9 1.97 -3.99 26.82
CA PHE A 9 1.68 -4.25 25.40
C PHE A 9 1.38 -2.96 24.64
N GLY A 10 0.98 -1.85 25.26
CA GLY A 10 0.68 -0.60 24.54
C GLY A 10 1.86 -0.05 23.72
N LYS A 11 3.03 0.12 24.34
CA LYS A 11 4.23 0.63 23.65
C LYS A 11 4.79 -0.37 22.63
N TYR A 12 4.92 -1.64 23.00
CA TYR A 12 5.48 -2.65 22.11
C TYR A 12 4.53 -3.03 20.98
N LEU A 13 3.21 -3.04 21.21
CA LEU A 13 2.22 -3.29 20.16
C LEU A 13 2.18 -2.13 19.16
N LEU A 14 2.31 -0.88 19.60
CA LEU A 14 2.48 0.25 18.71
C LEU A 14 3.77 0.11 17.88
N ILE A 15 4.90 -0.21 18.53
CA ILE A 15 6.18 -0.41 17.86
C ILE A 15 6.09 -1.57 16.87
N THR A 16 5.60 -2.73 17.27
CA THR A 16 5.50 -3.91 16.40
C THR A 16 4.52 -3.70 15.26
N ASN A 17 3.39 -3.02 15.49
CA ASN A 17 2.40 -2.72 14.44
C ASN A 17 2.92 -1.66 13.45
N THR A 18 3.77 -0.75 13.92
CA THR A 18 4.41 0.26 13.08
C THR A 18 5.52 -0.35 12.25
N VAL A 19 6.42 -1.08 12.90
CA VAL A 19 7.53 -1.78 12.24
C VAL A 19 7.01 -2.83 11.26
N SER A 20 5.98 -3.61 11.62
CA SER A 20 5.39 -4.59 10.71
C SER A 20 4.76 -3.92 9.49
N CYS A 21 4.10 -2.77 9.64
CA CYS A 21 3.50 -2.04 8.52
C CYS A 21 4.57 -1.49 7.56
N GLY A 22 5.64 -0.90 8.10
CA GLY A 22 6.79 -0.45 7.30
C GLY A 22 7.49 -1.60 6.57
N LEU A 23 7.74 -2.72 7.27
CA LEU A 23 8.37 -3.90 6.67
C LEU A 23 7.51 -4.53 5.58
N MET A 24 6.20 -4.64 5.80
CA MET A 24 5.26 -5.21 4.84
C MET A 24 5.17 -4.34 3.57
N MET A 25 5.16 -3.01 3.71
CA MET A 25 5.21 -2.12 2.55
C MET A 25 6.53 -2.21 1.79
N ALA A 26 7.66 -2.30 2.50
CA ALA A 26 8.96 -2.54 1.90
C ALA A 26 8.98 -3.86 1.10
N ALA A 27 8.48 -4.94 1.71
CA ALA A 27 8.38 -6.25 1.06
C ALA A 27 7.44 -6.21 -0.16
N GLY A 28 6.29 -5.54 -0.04
CA GLY A 28 5.37 -5.34 -1.15
C GLY A 28 6.02 -4.59 -2.32
N ASP A 29 6.80 -3.55 -2.05
CA ASP A 29 7.54 -2.81 -3.07
C ASP A 29 8.65 -3.65 -3.71
N VAL A 30 9.39 -4.45 -2.93
CA VAL A 30 10.38 -5.41 -3.46
C VAL A 30 9.73 -6.42 -4.39
N ILE A 31 8.57 -6.95 -4.02
CA ILE A 31 7.79 -7.88 -4.86
C ILE A 31 7.29 -7.17 -6.12
N GLN A 32 6.80 -5.93 -6.01
CA GLN A 32 6.32 -5.13 -7.12
C GLN A 32 7.44 -4.88 -8.14
N GLN A 33 8.60 -4.39 -7.68
CA GLN A 33 9.79 -4.18 -8.51
C GLN A 33 10.23 -5.48 -9.18
N ARG A 34 10.16 -6.60 -8.45
CA ARG A 34 10.45 -7.94 -9.01
C ARG A 34 9.47 -8.33 -10.11
N SER A 35 8.17 -8.13 -9.91
CA SER A 35 7.15 -8.40 -10.93
C SER A 35 7.34 -7.54 -12.19
N GLU A 36 7.64 -6.25 -12.03
CA GLU A 36 7.89 -5.31 -13.13
C GLU A 36 9.06 -5.76 -14.00
N TYR A 37 10.14 -6.24 -13.39
CA TYR A 37 11.24 -6.82 -14.13
C TYR A 37 10.91 -8.11 -14.84
N TRP A 38 10.20 -9.02 -14.17
CA TRP A 38 9.82 -10.29 -14.79
C TRP A 38 8.98 -10.04 -16.04
N LYS A 39 8.08 -9.05 -16.01
CA LYS A 39 7.36 -8.58 -17.21
C LYS A 39 8.29 -8.01 -18.28
N LYS A 40 9.22 -7.13 -17.89
CA LYS A 40 10.18 -6.51 -18.81
C LYS A 40 11.14 -7.52 -19.44
N TYR A 41 11.51 -8.57 -18.70
CA TYR A 41 12.36 -9.67 -19.16
C TYR A 41 11.57 -10.63 -20.06
N SER A 42 10.35 -11.02 -19.66
CA SER A 42 9.46 -11.87 -20.45
C SER A 42 9.15 -11.26 -21.83
N HIS A 43 8.86 -9.96 -21.88
CA HIS A 43 8.59 -9.25 -23.14
C HIS A 43 9.84 -9.12 -24.04
N LYS A 44 11.05 -9.23 -23.48
CA LYS A 44 12.30 -9.17 -24.25
C LYS A 44 12.70 -10.55 -24.83
N TYR A 45 12.19 -11.65 -24.25
CA TYR A 45 12.46 -13.03 -24.68
C TYR A 45 11.29 -13.69 -25.43
N PHE A 46 10.07 -13.18 -25.31
CA PHE A 46 8.90 -13.64 -26.08
C PHE A 46 8.39 -12.55 -27.05
N PRO A 47 9.13 -12.26 -28.14
CA PRO A 47 8.60 -11.52 -29.27
C PRO A 47 7.77 -12.46 -30.14
N THR A 48 6.62 -12.92 -29.66
CA THR A 48 5.64 -13.56 -30.54
C THR A 48 4.74 -12.43 -31.03
N SER A 49 4.80 -11.92 -32.25
CA SER A 49 5.07 -12.61 -33.52
C SER A 49 5.18 -11.58 -34.65
N VAL A 50 6.36 -11.01 -34.94
CA VAL A 50 6.58 -10.41 -36.27
C VAL A 50 8.05 -10.55 -36.66
N ILE A 51 8.33 -11.72 -37.20
CA ILE A 51 9.49 -12.06 -38.03
C ILE A 51 9.39 -11.41 -39.43
N ALA A 52 8.51 -10.43 -39.66
CA ALA A 52 8.39 -9.81 -40.98
C ALA A 52 9.38 -8.65 -41.16
N ALA A 53 10.51 -8.99 -41.78
CA ALA A 53 11.42 -8.13 -42.55
C ALA A 53 12.40 -7.23 -41.78
N SER A 54 13.64 -7.72 -41.59
CA SER A 54 14.82 -7.28 -42.36
C SER A 54 16.09 -8.01 -41.86
N PRO A 55 17.00 -8.49 -42.73
CA PRO A 55 18.16 -9.26 -42.32
C PRO A 55 19.48 -8.49 -42.51
N GLU A 56 19.98 -7.73 -41.53
CA GLU A 56 21.36 -7.21 -41.55
C GLU A 56 21.97 -7.15 -40.12
N ASP A 57 23.12 -7.83 -39.98
CA ASP A 57 24.27 -7.57 -39.10
C ASP A 57 24.45 -8.31 -37.76
N GLU A 58 25.38 -9.26 -37.87
CA GLU A 58 26.00 -10.23 -36.95
C GLU A 58 26.87 -9.60 -35.82
N GLU A 59 26.71 -8.30 -35.50
CA GLU A 59 27.55 -7.55 -34.52
C GLU A 59 26.77 -6.92 -33.34
N THR A 60 25.43 -6.85 -33.39
CA THR A 60 24.63 -6.14 -32.36
C THR A 60 24.26 -7.00 -31.14
N THR A 61 24.53 -8.30 -31.18
CA THR A 61 24.20 -9.25 -30.10
C THR A 61 25.16 -9.17 -28.90
N ALA A 62 26.37 -8.61 -29.07
CA ALA A 62 27.31 -8.37 -27.98
C ALA A 62 27.00 -7.07 -27.19
N ILE A 63 26.39 -6.06 -27.82
CA ILE A 63 25.93 -4.82 -27.15
C ILE A 63 24.66 -5.06 -26.30
N ILE A 64 23.95 -6.16 -26.54
CA ILE A 64 22.84 -6.63 -25.69
C ILE A 64 23.33 -6.98 -24.27
N SER A 65 24.65 -7.20 -24.07
CA SER A 65 25.27 -7.48 -22.77
C SER A 65 25.66 -6.24 -21.94
N SER A 66 25.62 -5.02 -22.47
CA SER A 66 25.85 -3.83 -21.63
C SER A 66 24.57 -3.41 -20.89
N THR A 67 24.45 -3.94 -19.67
CA THR A 67 24.05 -3.14 -18.50
C THR A 67 22.57 -2.84 -18.26
N SER A 68 21.64 -3.79 -18.42
CA SER A 68 20.44 -3.77 -17.54
C SER A 68 20.79 -4.48 -16.22
N MET A 69 21.78 -3.94 -15.50
CA MET A 69 22.04 -4.37 -14.12
C MET A 69 20.73 -4.23 -13.36
N TYR A 70 20.34 -5.30 -12.70
CA TYR A 70 19.11 -5.33 -11.92
C TYR A 70 19.29 -4.47 -10.66
N GLY A 71 19.17 -3.15 -10.83
CA GLY A 71 19.29 -2.18 -9.75
C GLY A 71 17.95 -2.08 -9.03
N HIS A 72 17.87 -2.68 -7.85
CA HIS A 72 16.72 -2.46 -6.97
C HIS A 72 16.65 -0.97 -6.61
N ASP A 73 15.48 -0.34 -6.80
CA ASP A 73 15.28 1.06 -6.48
C ASP A 73 15.06 1.21 -4.96
N TYR A 74 16.17 1.34 -4.25
CA TYR A 74 16.19 1.52 -2.80
C TYR A 74 15.54 2.83 -2.36
N ALA A 75 15.54 3.87 -3.21
CA ALA A 75 14.91 5.16 -2.88
C ALA A 75 13.38 5.02 -2.85
N ARG A 76 12.81 4.30 -3.82
CA ARG A 76 11.40 3.93 -3.83
C ARG A 76 11.02 3.07 -2.62
N THR A 77 11.80 2.02 -2.34
CA THR A 77 11.52 1.12 -1.21
C THR A 77 11.62 1.85 0.12
N ARG A 78 12.60 2.74 0.29
CA ARG A 78 12.71 3.60 1.48
C ARG A 78 11.47 4.49 1.63
N ASN A 79 11.03 5.14 0.56
CA ASN A 79 9.87 6.02 0.62
C ASN A 79 8.59 5.25 1.01
N MET A 80 8.37 4.05 0.43
CA MET A 80 7.28 3.15 0.82
C MET A 80 7.38 2.70 2.28
N THR A 81 8.59 2.43 2.76
CA THR A 81 8.85 2.06 4.16
C THR A 81 8.48 3.20 5.11
N VAL A 82 8.92 4.43 4.81
CA VAL A 82 8.62 5.63 5.62
C VAL A 82 7.11 5.87 5.71
N VAL A 83 6.40 5.73 4.60
CA VAL A 83 4.93 5.84 4.58
C VAL A 83 4.27 4.77 5.45
N GLY A 84 4.74 3.52 5.39
CA GLY A 84 4.24 2.44 6.25
C GLY A 84 4.50 2.65 7.73
N LEU A 85 5.66 3.23 8.08
CA LEU A 85 5.98 3.61 9.45
C LEU A 85 5.09 4.76 9.96
N ILE A 86 4.69 5.70 9.10
CA ILE A 86 3.75 6.78 9.47
C ILE A 86 2.31 6.23 9.63
N GLN A 87 1.94 5.24 8.82
CA GLN A 87 0.61 4.63 8.84
C GLN A 87 0.35 3.79 10.10
N GLY A 88 1.39 3.16 10.67
CA GLY A 88 1.29 2.31 11.87
C GLY A 88 0.68 2.97 13.10
N PRO A 89 1.18 4.14 13.56
CA PRO A 89 0.62 4.89 14.68
C PRO A 89 -0.82 5.33 14.44
N PHE A 90 -1.16 5.71 13.20
CA PHE A 90 -2.52 6.07 12.83
C PHE A 90 -3.48 4.88 13.01
N HIS A 91 -3.13 3.71 12.49
CA HIS A 91 -3.94 2.50 12.69
C HIS A 91 -4.08 2.16 14.18
N HIS A 92 -3.00 2.24 14.96
CA HIS A 92 -3.08 1.97 16.39
C HIS A 92 -4.06 2.90 17.11
N TRP A 93 -4.00 4.21 16.82
CA TRP A 93 -4.91 5.19 17.41
C TRP A 93 -6.37 4.96 16.96
N PHE A 94 -6.58 4.72 15.66
CA PHE A 94 -7.90 4.47 15.09
C PHE A 94 -8.57 3.22 15.70
N TYR A 95 -7.88 2.09 15.74
CA TYR A 95 -8.40 0.86 16.32
C TYR A 95 -8.63 0.97 17.83
N THR A 96 -7.77 1.70 18.55
CA THR A 96 -7.98 1.99 19.98
C THR A 96 -9.27 2.78 20.23
N ILE A 97 -9.60 3.74 19.35
CA ILE A 97 -10.86 4.50 19.42
C ILE A 97 -12.05 3.62 19.05
N LEU A 98 -11.94 2.84 17.97
CA LEU A 98 -13.01 1.95 17.51
C LEU A 98 -13.44 0.97 18.61
N ASP A 99 -12.46 0.41 19.34
CA ASP A 99 -12.73 -0.51 20.43
C ASP A 99 -13.36 0.16 21.66
N ARG A 100 -13.13 1.47 21.84
CA ARG A 100 -13.82 2.26 22.86
C ARG A 100 -15.25 2.66 22.48
N VAL A 101 -15.49 2.97 21.21
CA VAL A 101 -16.82 3.42 20.73
C VAL A 101 -17.79 2.23 20.59
N LEU A 102 -17.29 1.04 20.24
CA LEU A 102 -18.10 -0.16 20.06
C LEU A 102 -17.62 -1.30 21.00
N PRO A 103 -17.78 -1.17 22.33
CA PRO A 103 -17.43 -2.22 23.27
C PRO A 103 -18.50 -3.33 23.22
N GLY A 104 -18.13 -4.51 22.71
CA GLY A 104 -18.99 -5.69 22.68
C GLY A 104 -18.66 -6.68 21.55
N ARG A 105 -19.12 -7.93 21.69
CA ARG A 105 -18.89 -9.03 20.72
C ARG A 105 -20.17 -9.53 20.01
N SER A 106 -21.25 -8.74 20.04
CA SER A 106 -22.49 -9.10 19.34
C SER A 106 -22.29 -9.05 17.81
N ALA A 107 -22.89 -9.97 17.05
CA ALA A 107 -22.78 -10.01 15.59
C ALA A 107 -23.16 -8.69 14.92
N LYS A 108 -24.20 -7.99 15.44
CA LYS A 108 -24.60 -6.66 14.98
C LYS A 108 -23.49 -5.62 15.14
N LEU A 109 -22.73 -5.69 16.23
CA LEU A 109 -21.59 -4.80 16.47
C LEU A 109 -20.40 -5.14 15.59
N ILE A 110 -20.18 -6.43 15.29
CA ILE A 110 -19.11 -6.85 14.37
C ILE A 110 -19.39 -6.32 12.96
N VAL A 111 -20.61 -6.49 12.46
CA VAL A 111 -21.01 -5.93 11.14
C VAL A 111 -20.85 -4.41 11.14
N LYS A 112 -21.33 -3.72 12.18
CA LYS A 112 -21.19 -2.26 12.31
C LYS A 112 -19.72 -1.81 12.37
N LYS A 113 -18.86 -2.53 13.10
CA LYS A 113 -17.41 -2.29 13.14
C LYS A 113 -16.78 -2.45 11.76
N THR A 114 -17.07 -3.54 11.06
CA THR A 114 -16.52 -3.80 9.72
C THR A 114 -16.96 -2.74 8.71
N LEU A 115 -18.21 -2.27 8.77
CA LEU A 115 -18.69 -1.17 7.92
C LEU A 115 -17.98 0.15 8.26
N LEU A 116 -17.73 0.43 9.54
CA LEU A 116 -16.97 1.60 9.96
C LEU A 116 -15.51 1.53 9.51
N ASP A 117 -14.88 0.36 9.63
CA ASP A 117 -13.50 0.12 9.15
C ASP A 117 -13.39 0.32 7.66
N GLN A 118 -14.32 -0.27 6.90
CA GLN A 118 -14.33 -0.07 5.46
C GLN A 118 -14.64 1.38 5.11
N SER A 119 -15.53 2.09 5.81
CA SER A 119 -15.91 3.46 5.44
C SER A 119 -14.91 4.54 5.87
N ILE A 120 -14.20 4.35 6.99
CA ILE A 120 -13.32 5.35 7.58
C ILE A 120 -11.84 4.94 7.50
N ALA A 121 -11.49 3.72 7.94
CA ALA A 121 -10.08 3.32 8.00
C ALA A 121 -9.44 3.25 6.62
N SER A 122 -10.12 2.62 5.66
CA SER A 122 -9.61 2.44 4.30
C SER A 122 -9.32 3.76 3.58
N PRO A 123 -10.21 4.77 3.55
CA PRO A 123 -9.89 6.03 2.90
C PRO A 123 -8.88 6.88 3.66
N THR A 124 -8.84 6.82 5.00
CA THR A 124 -7.82 7.55 5.75
C THR A 124 -6.43 6.94 5.54
N CYS A 125 -6.33 5.60 5.51
CA CYS A 125 -5.10 4.89 5.13
C CYS A 125 -4.65 5.30 3.72
N LEU A 126 -5.57 5.35 2.76
CA LEU A 126 -5.28 5.78 1.39
C LEU A 126 -4.82 7.25 1.32
N ALA A 127 -5.45 8.14 2.10
CA ALA A 127 -5.05 9.54 2.20
C ALA A 127 -3.63 9.69 2.75
N ILE A 128 -3.32 9.00 3.86
CA ILE A 128 -1.97 9.01 4.48
C ILE A 128 -0.93 8.47 3.50
N PHE A 129 -1.25 7.38 2.80
CA PHE A 129 -0.36 6.79 1.81
C PHE A 129 0.01 7.77 0.70
N PHE A 130 -0.99 8.38 0.05
CA PHE A 130 -0.74 9.29 -1.07
C PHE A 130 -0.18 10.65 -0.64
N VAL A 131 -0.59 11.19 0.51
CA VAL A 131 0.02 12.41 1.05
C VAL A 131 1.48 12.16 1.42
N GLY A 132 1.76 11.03 2.10
CA GLY A 132 3.11 10.63 2.45
C GLY A 132 3.98 10.47 1.20
N LEU A 133 3.53 9.73 0.20
CA LEU A 133 4.25 9.64 -1.08
C LEU A 133 4.40 10.98 -1.77
N GLY A 134 3.35 11.81 -1.83
CA GLY A 134 3.43 13.13 -2.47
C GLY A 134 4.46 14.07 -1.84
N ILE A 135 4.64 13.98 -0.51
CA ILE A 135 5.69 14.70 0.21
C ILE A 135 7.07 14.12 -0.09
N LEU A 136 7.20 12.79 -0.12
CA LEU A 136 8.49 12.11 -0.32
C LEU A 136 8.96 12.05 -1.78
N GLU A 137 8.06 12.18 -2.75
CA GLU A 137 8.32 12.00 -4.18
C GLU A 137 8.21 13.32 -4.99
N HIS A 138 7.85 14.43 -4.33
CA HIS A 138 7.71 15.78 -4.89
C HIS A 138 6.88 15.83 -6.21
N CYS A 139 5.59 16.19 -6.08
CA CYS A 139 4.65 16.57 -7.14
C CYS A 139 4.00 15.44 -7.98
N LYS A 140 2.79 15.01 -7.55
CA LYS A 140 1.76 14.35 -8.40
C LYS A 140 0.36 14.28 -7.74
N SER A 141 -0.04 15.30 -6.97
CA SER A 141 -1.13 15.20 -5.97
C SER A 141 -2.57 15.39 -6.48
N GLU A 142 -2.79 16.11 -7.59
CA GLU A 142 -4.15 16.56 -7.93
C GLU A 142 -5.05 15.50 -8.56
N GLU A 143 -4.52 14.68 -9.48
CA GLU A 143 -5.27 13.58 -10.12
C GLU A 143 -5.71 12.53 -9.09
N ILE A 144 -4.79 12.21 -8.18
CA ILE A 144 -4.97 11.25 -7.10
C ILE A 144 -6.00 11.77 -6.09
N CYS A 145 -6.00 13.08 -5.78
CA CYS A 145 -6.96 13.68 -4.84
C CYS A 145 -8.40 13.64 -5.40
N LYS A 146 -8.57 13.79 -6.72
CA LYS A 146 -9.88 13.63 -7.37
C LYS A 146 -10.36 12.18 -7.30
N GLU A 147 -9.50 11.22 -7.62
CA GLU A 147 -9.84 9.80 -7.54
C GLU A 147 -10.10 9.34 -6.10
N LEU A 148 -9.36 9.90 -5.13
CA LEU A 148 -9.57 9.69 -3.70
C LEU A 148 -10.95 10.19 -3.26
N LYS A 149 -11.31 11.43 -3.64
CA LYS A 149 -12.62 12.03 -3.34
C LYS A 149 -13.76 11.20 -3.93
N LEU A 150 -13.59 10.65 -5.12
CA LEU A 150 -14.61 9.83 -5.79
C LEU A 150 -14.78 8.47 -5.09
N LYS A 151 -13.70 7.77 -4.77
CA LYS A 151 -13.75 6.51 -4.00
C LYS A 151 -14.28 6.73 -2.58
N LEU A 152 -13.96 7.86 -1.95
CA LEU A 152 -14.50 8.30 -0.66
C LEU A 152 -16.01 8.48 -0.71
N LYS A 153 -16.52 9.18 -1.73
CA LYS A 153 -17.95 9.47 -1.89
C LYS A 153 -18.77 8.20 -2.10
N ILE A 154 -18.28 7.28 -2.96
CA ILE A 154 -18.92 5.97 -3.19
C ILE A 154 -18.97 5.15 -1.90
N ARG A 155 -17.88 5.17 -1.13
CA ARG A 155 -17.76 4.42 0.11
C ARG A 155 -18.63 4.99 1.23
N TRP A 156 -18.74 6.31 1.33
CA TRP A 156 -19.69 6.99 2.23
C TRP A 156 -21.13 6.61 1.90
N ILE A 157 -21.51 6.65 0.62
CA ILE A 157 -22.84 6.24 0.16
C ILE A 157 -23.14 4.79 0.55
N LYS A 158 -22.20 3.86 0.34
CA LYS A 158 -22.35 2.46 0.76
C LYS A 158 -22.50 2.32 2.28
N GLY A 159 -21.78 3.13 3.05
CA GLY A 159 -21.90 3.17 4.51
C GLY A 159 -23.27 3.61 4.98
N CYS A 160 -23.83 4.68 4.38
CA CYS A 160 -25.19 5.13 4.68
C CYS A 160 -26.24 4.07 4.33
N LEU A 161 -26.15 3.48 3.12
CA LEU A 161 -27.13 2.49 2.63
C LEU A 161 -27.19 1.21 3.47
N LEU A 162 -26.07 0.83 4.12
CA LEU A 162 -25.97 -0.38 4.96
C LEU A 162 -26.31 -0.14 6.44
N LEU A 163 -26.35 1.12 6.89
CA LEU A 163 -26.75 1.48 8.26
C LEU A 163 -28.26 1.70 8.41
N ASP A 164 -28.97 1.90 7.30
CA ASP A 164 -30.44 2.07 7.25
C ASP A 164 -31.22 0.74 7.10
N VAL A 165 -30.56 -0.42 7.24
CA VAL A 165 -31.15 -1.78 7.27
C VAL A 165 -30.93 -2.43 8.63
#